data_AF-A0A0D2C3N7-F1
#
_entry.id   AF-A0A0D2C3N7-F1
#
_cell.length_a   1.000
_cell.length_b   1.000
_cell.length_c   1.000
_cell.angle_alpha   90.00
_cell.angle_beta   90.00
_cell.angle_gamma   90.00
#
_symmetry.space_group_name_H-M   'P 1'
#
loop_
_entity.id
_entity.type
_entity.pdbx_description
1 polymer ?
#
loop_
_entity_poly.entity_id
_entity_poly.type
_entity_poly.pdbx_seq_one_letter_code
_entity_poly.pdbx_strand_id
1 'polypeptide(L)'
;MFHSPELMVTDEIARAVREDFPQLRDRVPAPEEDVNGGANMVKTDISKFEQAFGGQQWKSARVSARETVADIVAYEEKQRQAAATE
;
A
#
# COMPACT_ATOMS: atom_id res chain seq x y z
N MET A 1 -11.92 -8.98 2.36
CA MET A 1 -11.79 -9.00 3.83
C MET A 1 -10.76 -7.94 4.17
N PHE A 2 -11.15 -6.81 4.77
CA PHE A 2 -10.27 -5.67 5.03
C PHE A 2 -9.84 -5.72 6.50
N HIS A 3 -8.53 -5.66 6.76
CA HIS A 3 -7.95 -5.78 8.11
C HIS A 3 -7.38 -4.44 8.61
N SER A 4 -7.68 -3.33 7.93
CA SER A 4 -7.21 -2.00 8.30
C SER A 4 -8.39 -1.09 8.61
N PRO A 5 -8.32 -0.27 9.67
CA PRO A 5 -9.40 0.63 10.05
C PRO A 5 -9.58 1.79 9.05
N GLU A 6 -8.57 2.04 8.21
CA GLU A 6 -8.53 3.08 7.19
C GLU A 6 -8.64 2.48 5.80
N LEU A 7 -9.45 3.11 4.94
CA LEU A 7 -9.45 2.84 3.51
C LEU A 7 -8.54 3.87 2.85
N MET A 8 -7.48 3.40 2.18
CA MET A 8 -6.72 4.28 1.30
C MET A 8 -7.37 4.33 -0.07
N VAL A 9 -7.62 5.54 -0.56
CA VAL A 9 -8.06 5.75 -1.94
C VAL A 9 -6.89 5.58 -2.91
N THR A 10 -7.17 5.19 -4.14
CA THR A 10 -6.15 4.85 -5.15
C THR A 10 -5.15 5.98 -5.38
N ASP A 11 -5.59 7.25 -5.37
CA ASP A 11 -4.68 8.41 -5.53
C ASP A 11 -3.76 8.61 -4.33
N GLU A 12 -4.21 8.35 -3.11
CA GLU A 12 -3.36 8.42 -1.91
C GLU A 12 -2.28 7.34 -1.95
N ILE A 13 -2.63 6.14 -2.46
CA ILE A 13 -1.67 5.06 -2.67
C ILE A 13 -0.66 5.47 -3.76
N ALA A 14 -1.13 5.96 -4.92
CA ALA A 14 -0.25 6.37 -6.01
C ALA A 14 0.72 7.49 -5.59
N ARG A 15 0.23 8.47 -4.83
CA ARG A 15 1.05 9.53 -4.23
C ARG A 15 2.10 8.96 -3.28
N ALA A 16 1.68 8.13 -2.31
CA ALA A 16 2.58 7.54 -1.33
C ALA A 16 3.67 6.68 -2.00
N VAL A 17 3.32 5.89 -3.02
CA VAL A 17 4.29 5.07 -3.75
C VAL A 17 5.31 5.93 -4.49
N ARG A 18 4.88 7.02 -5.14
CA ARG A 18 5.79 7.92 -5.88
C ARG A 18 6.72 8.73 -4.97
N GLU A 19 6.33 8.96 -3.72
CA GLU A 19 7.15 9.58 -2.68
C GLU A 19 8.17 8.59 -2.10
N ASP A 20 7.71 7.40 -1.70
CA ASP A 20 8.53 6.40 -1.00
C ASP A 20 9.46 5.63 -1.97
N PHE A 21 9.08 5.49 -3.24
CA PHE A 21 9.82 4.75 -4.28
C PHE A 21 10.00 5.60 -5.55
N PRO A 22 10.94 6.57 -5.57
CA PRO A 22 11.15 7.46 -6.70
C PRO A 22 11.42 6.73 -8.03
N GLN A 23 12.03 5.55 -7.98
CA GLN A 23 12.30 4.69 -9.14
C GLN A 23 11.03 4.15 -9.83
N LEU A 24 9.87 4.26 -9.18
CA LEU A 24 8.59 3.82 -9.72
C LEU A 24 7.76 4.96 -10.34
N ARG A 25 8.26 6.20 -10.36
CA ARG A 25 7.50 7.38 -10.85
C ARG A 25 6.96 7.21 -12.27
N ASP A 26 7.73 6.58 -13.15
CA ASP A 26 7.33 6.36 -14.55
C ASP A 26 6.39 5.18 -14.73
N ARG A 27 6.23 4.33 -13.70
CA ARG A 27 5.39 3.12 -13.73
C ARG A 27 4.07 3.31 -13.01
N VAL A 28 4.04 4.18 -11.99
CA VAL A 28 2.85 4.47 -11.20
C VAL A 28 2.18 5.70 -11.79
N PRO A 29 0.87 5.69 -12.09
CA PRO A 29 0.16 6.88 -12.59
C PRO A 29 0.30 8.09 -11.67
N ALA A 30 0.19 9.29 -12.24
CA ALA A 30 0.17 10.50 -11.43
C ALA A 30 -1.13 10.61 -10.65
N PRO A 31 -1.08 10.90 -9.34
CA PRO A 31 -2.30 11.14 -8.58
C PRO A 31 -2.96 12.40 -9.14
N GLU A 32 -4.26 12.33 -9.42
CA GLU A 32 -5.01 13.52 -9.80
C GLU A 32 -5.21 14.41 -8.56
N GLU A 33 -4.94 15.72 -8.67
CA GLU A 33 -5.05 16.65 -7.53
C GLU A 33 -6.50 16.95 -7.13
N ASP A 34 -7.48 16.67 -8.00
CA ASP A 34 -8.86 17.15 -7.85
C ASP A 34 -9.89 16.07 -7.46
N VAL A 35 -9.43 14.87 -7.13
CA VAL A 35 -10.32 13.84 -6.58
C VAL A 35 -10.48 14.13 -5.09
N ASN A 36 -11.37 15.05 -4.75
CA ASN A 36 -12.05 15.11 -3.45
C ASN A 36 -12.94 13.85 -3.27
N GLY A 37 -12.36 12.67 -3.46
CA GLY A 37 -13.01 11.37 -3.39
C GLY A 37 -13.15 10.92 -1.94
N GLY A 38 -13.92 11.67 -1.15
CA GLY A 38 -14.43 11.26 0.15
C GLY A 38 -13.38 10.69 1.10
N ALA A 39 -12.40 11.51 1.49
CA ALA A 39 -11.44 11.17 2.53
C ALA A 39 -12.17 10.52 3.72
N ASN A 40 -11.92 9.23 3.91
CA ASN A 40 -12.19 8.49 5.15
C ASN A 40 -13.63 8.52 5.72
N MET A 41 -14.67 8.61 4.88
CA MET A 41 -16.05 8.56 5.41
C MET A 41 -16.51 7.16 5.86
N VAL A 42 -15.72 6.12 5.57
CA VAL A 42 -16.03 4.72 5.94
C VAL A 42 -14.90 4.17 6.80
N LYS A 43 -15.07 4.24 8.13
CA LYS A 43 -14.28 3.43 9.06
C LYS A 43 -14.79 2.00 9.00
N THR A 44 -13.89 1.06 8.73
CA THR A 44 -14.24 -0.37 8.75
C THR A 44 -14.15 -0.86 10.20
N ASP A 45 -15.24 -1.45 10.72
CA ASP A 45 -15.21 -2.12 12.01
C ASP A 45 -14.36 -3.40 11.92
N ILE A 46 -13.24 -3.42 12.64
CA ILE A 46 -12.31 -4.54 12.72
C ILE A 46 -12.39 -5.30 14.05
N SER A 47 -13.31 -4.96 14.96
CA SER A 47 -13.35 -5.53 16.31
C SER A 47 -13.54 -7.06 16.32
N LYS A 48 -14.24 -7.62 15.31
CA LYS A 48 -14.34 -9.09 15.15
C LYS A 48 -13.00 -9.74 14.82
N PHE A 49 -12.15 -9.07 14.03
CA PHE A 49 -10.81 -9.55 13.71
C PHE A 49 -9.90 -9.44 14.92
N GLU A 50 -9.93 -8.31 15.62
CA GLU A 50 -9.18 -8.14 16.86
C GLU A 50 -9.55 -9.23 17.88
N GLN A 51 -10.84 -9.52 18.05
CA GLN A 51 -11.29 -10.59 18.95
C GLN A 51 -10.79 -11.98 18.51
N ALA A 52 -10.84 -12.30 17.21
CA ALA A 52 -10.42 -13.60 16.69
C ALA A 52 -8.90 -13.83 16.77
N PHE A 53 -8.11 -12.75 16.65
CA PHE A 53 -6.65 -12.80 16.58
C PHE A 53 -5.97 -12.21 17.85
N GLY A 54 -6.67 -12.20 18.99
CA GLY A 54 -6.05 -11.92 20.29
C GLY A 54 -5.68 -10.46 20.55
N GLY A 55 -6.38 -9.51 19.93
CA GLY A 55 -6.19 -8.07 20.17
C GLY A 55 -4.87 -7.52 19.62
N GLN A 56 -4.25 -8.20 18.65
CA GLN A 56 -3.08 -7.66 17.97
C GLN A 56 -3.41 -6.31 17.31
N GLN A 57 -2.51 -5.34 17.51
CA GLN A 57 -2.59 -4.07 16.80
C GLN A 57 -2.23 -4.30 15.32
N TRP A 58 -3.24 -4.17 14.46
CA TRP A 58 -3.06 -4.31 13.01
C TRP A 58 -2.33 -3.10 12.42
N LYS A 59 -1.47 -3.36 11.42
CA LYS A 59 -0.80 -2.28 10.68
C LYS A 59 -1.83 -1.41 9.95
N SER A 60 -1.52 -0.12 9.80
CA SER A 60 -2.34 0.76 8.98
C SER A 60 -2.23 0.37 7.50
N ALA A 61 -3.25 0.72 6.71
CA ALA A 61 -3.31 0.45 5.29
C ALA A 61 -2.08 1.03 4.56
N ARG A 62 -1.62 2.22 5.00
CA ARG A 62 -0.41 2.85 4.47
C ARG A 62 0.85 2.03 4.71
N VAL A 63 1.04 1.52 5.93
CA VAL A 63 2.22 0.71 6.25
C VAL A 63 2.18 -0.59 5.45
N SER A 64 1.03 -1.27 5.40
CA SER A 64 0.87 -2.50 4.62
C SER A 64 1.11 -2.29 3.12
N ALA A 65 0.57 -1.21 2.54
CA ALA A 65 0.77 -0.87 1.13
C ALA A 65 2.25 -0.60 0.81
N ARG A 66 2.95 0.15 1.68
CA ARG A 66 4.38 0.44 1.52
C ARG A 66 5.23 -0.82 1.56
N GLU A 67 5.01 -1.69 2.54
CA GLU A 67 5.75 -2.96 2.66
C GLU A 67 5.52 -3.86 1.44
N THR A 68 4.28 -3.96 0.97
CA THR A 68 3.93 -4.73 -0.24
C THR A 68 4.70 -4.23 -1.47
N VAL A 69 4.77 -2.91 -1.67
CA VAL A 69 5.51 -2.32 -2.79
C VAL A 69 7.02 -2.55 -2.65
N ALA A 70 7.56 -2.46 -1.44
CA ALA A 70 8.97 -2.78 -1.19
C ALA A 70 9.30 -4.24 -1.56
N ASP A 71 8.43 -5.18 -1.19
CA ASP A 71 8.61 -6.60 -1.52
C ASP A 71 8.60 -6.84 -3.03
N ILE A 72 7.70 -6.17 -3.77
CA ILE A 72 7.64 -6.23 -5.24
C ILE A 72 8.95 -5.71 -5.85
N VAL A 73 9.44 -4.54 -5.40
CA VAL A 73 10.69 -3.95 -5.90
C VAL A 73 11.86 -4.90 -5.64
N ALA A 74 11.98 -5.42 -4.42
CA ALA A 74 13.03 -6.35 -4.05
C ALA A 74 12.97 -7.66 -4.87
N TYR A 75 11.77 -8.15 -5.17
CA TYR A 75 11.58 -9.32 -6.03
C TYR A 75 12.05 -9.04 -7.46
N GLU A 76 11.65 -7.91 -8.05
CA GLU A 76 12.04 -7.54 -9.40
C GLU A 76 13.56 -7.31 -9.54
N GLU A 77 14.20 -6.73 -8.53
CA GLU A 77 15.66 -6.58 -8.50
C GLU A 77 16.37 -7.93 -8.50
N LYS A 78 15.89 -8.89 -7.69
CA LYS A 78 16.41 -10.26 -7.69
C LYS A 78 16.25 -10.94 -9.05
N GLN A 79 15.09 -10.78 -9.70
CA GLN A 79 14.86 -11.34 -11.04
C GLN A 79 15.80 -10.73 -12.08
N ARG A 80 16.03 -9.41 -12.03
CA ARG A 80 16.95 -8.74 -12.95
C ARG A 80 18.40 -9.19 -12.76
N GLN A 81 18.83 -9.41 -11.51
CA GLN A 81 20.17 -9.90 -11.20
C GLN A 81 20.37 -11.34 -11.68
N ALA A 82 19.36 -12.20 -11.51
CA ALA A 82 19.38 -13.56 -12.01
C ALA A 82 19.55 -13.59 -13.54
N ALA A 83 18.75 -12.81 -14.27
CA ALA A 83 18.80 -12.72 -15.73
C ALA A 83 20.08 -12.09 -16.30
N ALA A 84 20.82 -11.31 -15.50
CA ALA A 84 22.10 -10.69 -15.90
C ALA A 84 23.31 -11.61 -15.69
N THR A 85 23.13 -12.75 -15.02
CA THR A 85 24.18 -13.72 -14.70
C THR A 85 24.12 -14.95 -15.62
N GLU A 86 23.13 -15.02 -16.51
CA GLU A 86 22.97 -16.01 -17.59
C GLU A 86 23.53 -15.48 -18.92
#